data_AF-A0A166JWX5-F1
#
_entry.id   AF-A0A166JWX5-F1
#
_cell.length_a   1.000
_cell.length_b   1.000
_cell.length_c   1.000
_cell.angle_alpha   90.00
_cell.angle_beta   90.00
_cell.angle_gamma   90.00
#
_symmetry.space_group_name_H-M   'P 1'
#
loop_
_entity.id
_entity.type
_entity.pdbx_description
1 polymer ?
#
loop_
_entity_poly.entity_id
_entity_poly.type
_entity_poly.pdbx_seq_one_letter_code
_entity_poly.pdbx_strand_id
1 'polypeptide(L)'
;RLPRALGKPQSVLVSRAALDAAHPELAGVPTEYIRKGLALTGADMLAAVKNTHVQAPTSALPRSLEIEAEAANAPTHMLAVYAHPSTSTAASTTKVTLYPAHDLVFAAHCAHLPAFPVSPVASTSTSTSTKTVPVVPLALPAPGAFPALQSYLYTQRADHLFAAFLPSLPASASMEVPKLAAHLASTAPRAELQQRAALVHGVWANACALGVQDD
;
A
#
# COMPACT_ATOMS: atom_id res chain seq x y z
N ARG A 1 -10.02 -22.04 -0.98
CA ARG A 1 -11.44 -21.83 -0.60
C ARG A 1 -11.52 -20.45 0.04
N LEU A 2 -12.40 -19.56 -0.41
CA LEU A 2 -12.56 -18.22 0.19
C LEU A 2 -13.26 -18.33 1.55
N PRO A 3 -12.91 -17.51 2.54
CA PRO A 3 -13.61 -17.53 3.83
C PRO A 3 -15.03 -16.99 3.67
N ARG A 4 -15.92 -17.45 4.54
CA ARG A 4 -17.32 -17.01 4.57
C ARG A 4 -17.51 -15.64 5.24
N ALA A 5 -16.54 -15.22 6.05
CA ALA A 5 -16.55 -13.96 6.76
C ALA A 5 -15.16 -13.31 6.67
N LEU A 6 -15.14 -11.98 6.66
CA LEU A 6 -13.92 -11.20 6.79
C LEU A 6 -13.57 -11.02 8.27
N GLY A 7 -12.27 -11.01 8.59
CA GLY A 7 -11.82 -10.74 9.96
C GLY A 7 -12.23 -9.33 10.40
N LYS A 8 -12.42 -9.11 11.71
CA LYS A 8 -12.70 -7.76 12.23
C LYS A 8 -11.37 -7.09 12.59
N PRO A 9 -11.00 -5.95 11.98
CA PRO A 9 -9.80 -5.22 12.38
C PRO A 9 -9.96 -4.73 13.83
N GLN A 10 -8.87 -4.82 14.60
CA GLN A 10 -8.82 -4.12 15.87
C GLN A 10 -8.68 -2.63 15.57
N SER A 11 -9.57 -1.82 16.14
CA SER A 11 -9.46 -0.37 16.04
C SER A 11 -8.34 0.07 16.98
N VAL A 12 -7.14 0.22 16.43
CA VAL A 12 -5.96 0.75 17.12
C VAL A 12 -5.65 2.09 16.50
N LEU A 13 -5.56 3.14 17.33
CA LEU A 13 -5.16 4.47 16.90
C LEU A 13 -3.68 4.49 16.49
N VAL A 14 -3.37 5.24 15.43
CA VAL A 14 -1.98 5.52 15.06
C VAL A 14 -1.26 6.21 16.23
N SER A 15 -0.07 5.69 16.58
CA SER A 15 0.74 6.23 17.67
C SER A 15 1.28 7.63 17.31
N ARG A 16 0.76 8.65 18.00
CA ARG A 16 1.21 10.04 17.84
C ARG A 16 2.70 10.19 18.14
N ALA A 17 3.16 9.56 19.22
CA ALA A 17 4.56 9.62 19.62
C ALA A 17 5.51 9.01 18.56
N ALA A 18 5.07 7.94 17.88
CA ALA A 18 5.85 7.36 16.79
C ALA A 18 5.90 8.28 15.56
N LEU A 19 4.79 8.95 15.25
CA LEU A 19 4.74 9.93 14.16
C LEU A 19 5.61 11.15 14.46
N ASP A 20 5.54 11.70 15.68
CA ASP A 20 6.39 12.82 16.12
C ASP A 20 7.89 12.48 16.07
N ALA A 21 8.26 11.25 16.43
CA ALA A 21 9.64 10.80 16.40
C ALA A 21 10.17 10.61 14.97
N ALA A 22 9.32 10.16 14.04
CA ALA A 22 9.69 9.95 12.64
C ALA A 22 9.64 11.24 11.81
N HIS A 23 8.72 12.16 12.16
CA HIS A 23 8.47 13.42 11.47
C HIS A 23 8.46 14.60 12.46
N PRO A 24 9.62 15.00 13.00
CA PRO A 24 9.70 16.08 13.99
C PRO A 24 9.13 17.41 13.49
N GLU A 25 9.14 17.65 12.18
CA GLU A 25 8.55 18.83 11.52
C GLU A 25 7.03 18.89 11.64
N LEU A 26 6.38 17.76 11.91
CA LEU A 26 4.94 17.64 12.13
C LEU A 26 4.58 17.51 13.62
N ALA A 27 5.55 17.68 14.53
CA ALA A 27 5.33 17.53 15.96
C ALA A 27 4.17 18.41 16.46
N GLY A 28 3.21 17.81 17.17
CA GLY A 28 2.03 18.50 17.70
C GLY A 28 0.92 18.82 16.68
N VAL A 29 1.11 18.56 15.40
CA VAL A 29 0.05 18.71 14.38
C VAL A 29 -0.92 17.53 14.49
N PRO A 30 -2.23 17.69 14.67
CA PRO A 30 -3.15 16.56 14.79
C PRO A 30 -3.09 15.57 13.61
N THR A 31 -3.17 14.26 13.87
CA THR A 31 -3.06 13.22 12.84
C THR A 31 -4.11 13.38 11.73
N GLU A 32 -5.33 13.77 12.08
CA GLU A 32 -6.39 14.07 11.10
C GLU A 32 -6.01 15.21 10.15
N TYR A 33 -5.30 16.23 10.64
CA TYR A 33 -4.84 17.34 9.80
C TYR A 33 -3.75 16.90 8.82
N ILE A 34 -2.85 16.01 9.28
CA ILE A 34 -1.83 15.38 8.42
C ILE A 34 -2.52 14.56 7.32
N ARG A 35 -3.51 13.72 7.67
CA ARG A 35 -4.30 12.93 6.69
C ARG A 35 -5.01 13.81 5.67
N LYS A 36 -5.61 14.93 6.10
CA LYS A 36 -6.23 15.91 5.19
C LYS A 36 -5.22 16.51 4.21
N GLY A 37 -4.02 16.85 4.69
CA GLY A 37 -2.92 17.30 3.82
C GLY A 37 -2.51 16.24 2.81
N LEU A 38 -2.33 14.99 3.25
CA LEU A 38 -2.00 13.85 2.38
C LEU A 38 -3.10 13.58 1.35
N ALA A 39 -4.37 13.77 1.69
CA ALA A 39 -5.47 13.61 0.73
C ALA A 39 -5.41 14.63 -0.43
N LEU A 40 -4.79 15.80 -0.22
CA LEU A 40 -4.63 16.82 -1.26
C LEU A 40 -3.47 16.53 -2.21
N THR A 41 -2.38 15.93 -1.72
CA THR A 41 -1.15 15.69 -2.50
C THR A 41 -0.92 14.22 -2.84
N GLY A 42 -1.72 13.31 -2.29
CA GLY A 42 -1.49 11.88 -2.37
C GLY A 42 -1.58 11.30 -3.77
N ALA A 43 -2.36 11.91 -4.68
CA ALA A 43 -2.38 11.54 -6.09
C ALA A 43 -1.02 11.79 -6.77
N ASP A 44 -0.40 12.94 -6.50
CA ASP A 44 0.91 13.30 -7.05
C ASP A 44 2.01 12.42 -6.45
N MET A 45 1.95 12.15 -5.15
CA MET A 45 2.88 11.23 -4.49
C MET A 45 2.75 9.80 -5.03
N LEU A 46 1.53 9.33 -5.32
CA LEU A 46 1.31 8.02 -5.95
C LEU A 46 1.83 7.98 -7.39
N ALA A 47 1.69 9.07 -8.14
CA ALA A 47 2.26 9.19 -9.48
C ALA A 47 3.79 9.09 -9.43
N ALA A 48 4.44 9.79 -8.49
CA ALA A 48 5.88 9.72 -8.29
C ALA A 48 6.36 8.30 -7.91
N VAL A 49 5.62 7.59 -7.04
CA VAL A 49 5.90 6.18 -6.73
C VAL A 49 5.80 5.29 -7.98
N LYS A 50 4.81 5.50 -8.85
CA LYS A 50 4.64 4.72 -10.09
C LYS A 50 5.72 4.99 -11.12
N ASN A 51 6.25 6.21 -11.14
CA ASN A 51 7.32 6.65 -12.05
C ASN A 51 8.72 6.44 -11.47
N THR A 52 8.84 5.79 -10.30
CA THR A 52 10.15 5.48 -9.71
C THR A 52 10.78 4.29 -10.42
N HIS A 53 12.00 4.48 -10.90
CA HIS A 53 12.80 3.43 -11.51
C HIS A 53 13.81 2.87 -10.50
N VAL A 54 13.95 1.54 -10.48
CA VAL A 54 14.90 0.83 -9.63
C VAL A 54 15.49 -0.34 -10.40
N GLN A 55 16.80 -0.53 -10.27
CA GLN A 55 17.43 -1.76 -10.77
C GLN A 55 17.19 -2.88 -9.75
N ALA A 56 16.47 -3.92 -10.17
CA ALA A 56 16.12 -5.02 -9.29
C ALA A 56 17.37 -5.82 -8.87
N PRO A 57 17.61 -6.05 -7.57
CA PRO A 57 18.71 -6.89 -7.11
C PRO A 57 18.47 -8.35 -7.52
N THR A 58 19.52 -9.03 -7.98
CA THR A 58 19.42 -10.39 -8.57
C THR A 58 19.73 -11.53 -7.61
N SER A 59 20.26 -11.25 -6.42
CA SER A 59 20.74 -12.28 -5.48
C SER A 59 20.00 -12.26 -4.14
N ALA A 60 20.20 -11.20 -3.36
CA ALA A 60 19.66 -11.03 -2.03
C ALA A 60 18.99 -9.66 -1.89
N LEU A 61 18.06 -9.55 -0.93
CA LEU A 61 17.43 -8.27 -0.62
C LEU A 61 18.45 -7.34 0.08
N PRO A 62 18.84 -6.22 -0.54
CA PRO A 62 19.78 -5.29 0.08
C PRO A 62 19.09 -4.47 1.16
N ARG A 63 19.89 -3.82 2.03
CA ARG A 63 19.37 -2.91 3.07
C ARG A 63 18.96 -1.54 2.53
N SER A 64 19.47 -1.17 1.36
CA SER A 64 19.19 0.09 0.70
C SER A 64 19.23 -0.13 -0.82
N LEU A 65 18.48 0.69 -1.55
CA LEU A 65 18.44 0.68 -3.00
C LEU A 65 18.56 2.09 -3.55
N GLU A 66 19.27 2.19 -4.66
CA GLU A 66 19.30 3.40 -5.46
C GLU A 66 18.05 3.44 -6.34
N ILE A 67 17.33 4.56 -6.28
CA ILE A 67 16.14 4.81 -7.07
C ILE A 67 16.32 6.09 -7.89
N GLU A 68 15.69 6.12 -9.05
CA GLU A 68 15.54 7.33 -9.86
C GLU A 68 14.08 7.78 -9.77
N ALA A 69 13.85 9.00 -9.30
CA ALA A 69 12.53 9.57 -9.16
C ALA A 69 12.55 11.10 -9.35
N GLU A 70 11.38 11.68 -9.60
CA GLU A 70 11.19 13.13 -9.62
C GLU A 70 11.38 13.71 -8.21
N ALA A 71 12.23 14.74 -8.09
CA ALA A 71 12.69 15.23 -6.79
C ALA A 71 11.57 15.75 -5.88
N ALA A 72 10.53 16.37 -6.44
CA ALA A 72 9.47 17.04 -5.67
C ALA A 72 8.67 16.07 -4.78
N ASN A 73 8.47 14.83 -5.22
CA ASN A 73 7.70 13.81 -4.53
C ASN A 73 8.45 12.47 -4.52
N ALA A 74 9.78 12.51 -4.42
CA ALA A 74 10.60 11.31 -4.46
C ALA A 74 10.28 10.41 -3.26
N PRO A 75 10.08 9.09 -3.47
CA PRO A 75 9.88 8.16 -2.37
C PRO A 75 11.01 8.21 -1.34
N THR A 76 10.64 7.94 -0.10
CA THR A 76 11.56 7.89 1.05
C THR A 76 12.11 6.50 1.29
N HIS A 77 11.37 5.47 0.88
CA HIS A 77 11.61 4.08 1.25
C HIS A 77 11.29 3.14 0.08
N MET A 78 11.85 1.94 0.14
CA MET A 78 11.44 0.82 -0.71
C MET A 78 10.87 -0.29 0.17
N LEU A 79 9.57 -0.58 0.05
CA LEU A 79 8.93 -1.68 0.75
C LEU A 79 9.22 -2.99 0.04
N ALA A 80 9.85 -3.94 0.74
CA ALA A 80 10.05 -5.29 0.28
C ALA A 80 8.91 -6.17 0.78
N VAL A 81 7.87 -6.31 -0.04
CA VAL A 81 6.64 -6.99 0.34
C VAL A 81 6.71 -8.49 0.02
N TYR A 82 6.41 -9.32 1.01
CA TYR A 82 6.45 -10.78 0.90
C TYR A 82 5.37 -11.45 1.74
N ALA A 83 5.08 -12.72 1.44
CA ALA A 83 4.10 -13.48 2.21
C ALA A 83 4.67 -13.83 3.58
N HIS A 84 3.85 -13.86 4.63
CA HIS A 84 4.28 -14.43 5.91
C HIS A 84 4.94 -15.80 5.69
N PRO A 85 6.13 -16.05 6.25
CA PRO A 85 6.77 -17.35 6.13
C PRO A 85 5.82 -18.38 6.76
N SER A 86 5.28 -19.27 5.93
CA SER A 86 4.59 -20.45 6.43
C SER A 86 5.62 -21.30 7.17
N THR A 87 5.21 -22.02 8.20
CA THR A 87 6.05 -22.86 9.08
C THR A 87 6.72 -24.05 8.35
N SER A 88 6.81 -24.02 7.02
CA SER A 88 7.44 -25.03 6.20
C SER A 88 8.96 -24.93 6.31
N THR A 89 9.55 -25.91 6.98
CA THR A 89 10.97 -26.07 7.32
C THR A 89 11.90 -26.39 6.14
N ALA A 90 11.53 -26.02 4.91
CA ALA A 90 12.38 -26.20 3.74
C ALA A 90 12.95 -24.84 3.31
N ALA A 91 14.24 -24.79 3.00
CA ALA A 91 14.97 -23.62 2.52
C ALA A 91 14.48 -23.13 1.14
N SER A 92 13.23 -22.72 1.03
CA SER A 92 12.66 -22.16 -0.19
C SER A 92 12.93 -20.66 -0.27
N THR A 93 13.38 -20.19 -1.41
CA THR A 93 13.49 -18.76 -1.70
C THR A 93 12.12 -18.10 -1.61
N THR A 94 12.03 -17.01 -0.84
CA THR A 94 10.77 -16.26 -0.67
C THR A 94 10.63 -15.25 -1.80
N LYS A 95 9.50 -15.28 -2.51
CA LYS A 95 9.19 -14.25 -3.51
C LYS A 95 8.95 -12.91 -2.81
N VAL A 96 9.74 -11.90 -3.20
CA VAL A 96 9.62 -10.52 -2.71
C VAL A 96 9.23 -9.62 -3.89
N THR A 97 8.40 -8.62 -3.64
CA THR A 97 8.10 -7.56 -4.62
C THR A 97 8.41 -6.21 -4.00
N LEU A 98 9.09 -5.35 -4.75
CA LEU A 98 9.56 -4.04 -4.28
C LEU A 98 8.55 -2.95 -4.65
N TYR A 99 8.18 -2.12 -3.68
CA TYR A 99 7.25 -1.00 -3.86
C TYR A 99 7.84 0.27 -3.27
N PRO A 100 8.09 1.32 -4.07
CA PRO A 100 8.49 2.62 -3.55
C PRO A 100 7.40 3.20 -2.63
N ALA A 101 7.80 3.90 -1.58
CA ALA A 101 6.86 4.44 -0.59
C ALA A 101 7.35 5.72 0.11
N HIS A 102 6.38 6.50 0.59
CA HIS A 102 6.54 7.59 1.53
C HIS A 102 6.18 7.08 2.93
N ASP A 103 7.13 7.09 3.85
CA ASP A 103 6.89 6.67 5.24
C ASP A 103 5.70 7.39 5.88
N LEU A 104 5.56 8.69 5.65
CA LEU A 104 4.51 9.53 6.21
C LEU A 104 3.11 9.02 5.86
N VAL A 105 2.89 8.53 4.64
CA VAL A 105 1.60 7.96 4.22
C VAL A 105 1.29 6.72 5.05
N PHE A 106 2.27 5.83 5.24
CA PHE A 106 2.07 4.62 6.01
C PHE A 106 1.97 4.91 7.52
N ALA A 107 2.80 5.79 8.05
CA ALA A 107 2.78 6.20 9.45
C ALA A 107 1.45 6.89 9.82
N ALA A 108 0.87 7.69 8.93
CA ALA A 108 -0.39 8.38 9.18
C ALA A 108 -1.61 7.46 9.13
N HIS A 109 -1.55 6.35 8.39
CA HIS A 109 -2.71 5.48 8.14
C HIS A 109 -2.63 4.07 8.75
N CYS A 110 -1.45 3.57 9.10
CA CYS A 110 -1.26 2.18 9.56
C CYS A 110 -0.77 2.13 11.01
N ALA A 111 -1.63 1.66 11.93
CA ALA A 111 -1.32 1.63 13.36
C ALA A 111 -0.38 0.51 13.80
N HIS A 112 -0.22 -0.56 13.00
CA HIS A 112 0.60 -1.72 13.37
C HIS A 112 2.01 -1.70 12.76
N LEU A 113 2.34 -0.68 11.97
CA LEU A 113 3.68 -0.58 11.40
C LEU A 113 4.67 -0.03 12.44
N PRO A 114 5.88 -0.63 12.53
CA PRO A 114 6.97 0.00 13.27
C PRO A 114 7.43 1.28 12.55
N ALA A 115 8.11 2.16 13.28
CA ALA A 115 8.80 3.30 12.67
C ALA A 115 9.80 2.80 11.63
N PHE A 116 9.82 3.44 10.46
CA PHE A 116 10.76 3.12 9.41
C PHE A 116 12.17 3.69 9.74
N PRO A 117 13.24 3.08 9.22
CA PRO A 117 14.59 3.64 9.37
C PRO A 117 14.68 5.03 8.74
N VAL A 118 15.55 5.89 9.24
CA VAL A 118 15.72 7.24 8.67
C VAL A 118 16.24 7.14 7.22
N SER A 119 15.54 7.76 6.27
CA SER A 119 16.04 7.91 4.90
C SER A 119 17.19 8.93 4.89
N PRO A 120 18.33 8.66 4.22
CA PRO A 120 19.35 9.66 3.98
C PRO A 120 18.75 10.88 3.27
N VAL A 121 19.15 12.07 3.68
CA VAL A 121 18.77 13.33 3.01
C VAL A 121 19.44 13.36 1.63
N ALA A 122 18.66 13.59 0.58
CA ALA A 122 19.19 13.70 -0.77
C ALA A 122 19.88 15.07 -0.95
N SER A 123 21.11 15.08 -1.44
CA SER A 123 21.77 16.29 -1.94
C SER A 123 21.09 16.71 -3.25
N THR A 124 20.46 17.88 -3.27
CA THR A 124 19.65 18.37 -4.38
C THR A 124 20.48 19.08 -5.45
N SER A 125 20.49 18.59 -6.70
CA SER A 125 20.84 19.42 -7.88
C SER A 125 20.50 18.75 -9.23
N THR A 126 19.23 18.42 -9.52
CA THR A 126 18.64 18.24 -10.87
C THR A 126 17.16 17.81 -10.78
N SER A 127 16.39 17.99 -11.87
CA SER A 127 14.95 17.68 -11.94
C SER A 127 14.61 16.19 -11.77
N THR A 128 15.49 15.30 -12.24
CA THR A 128 15.53 13.89 -11.88
C THR A 128 16.75 13.66 -11.01
N SER A 129 16.54 13.03 -9.85
CA SER A 129 17.61 12.76 -8.90
C SER A 129 17.65 11.28 -8.57
N THR A 130 18.84 10.70 -8.73
CA THR A 130 19.19 9.42 -8.15
C THR A 130 19.30 9.57 -6.63
N LYS A 131 18.61 8.72 -5.87
CA LYS A 131 18.59 8.75 -4.41
C LYS A 131 18.71 7.34 -3.85
N THR A 132 19.52 7.16 -2.81
CA THR A 132 19.54 5.91 -2.04
C THR A 132 18.46 5.94 -0.96
N VAL A 133 17.56 4.96 -0.97
CA VAL A 133 16.51 4.79 0.02
C VAL A 133 16.67 3.46 0.78
N PRO A 134 16.35 3.40 2.08
CA PRO A 134 16.35 2.16 2.82
C PRO A 134 15.26 1.19 2.33
N VAL A 135 15.56 -0.10 2.40
CA VAL A 135 14.62 -1.19 2.09
C VAL A 135 13.98 -1.68 3.38
N VAL A 136 12.66 -1.68 3.43
CA VAL A 136 11.87 -2.07 4.61
C VAL A 136 11.15 -3.39 4.32
N PRO A 137 11.52 -4.50 4.96
CA PRO A 137 10.79 -5.75 4.85
C PRO A 137 9.37 -5.61 5.39
N LEU A 138 8.38 -6.01 4.59
CA LEU A 138 6.97 -5.97 4.96
C LEU A 138 6.28 -7.30 4.66
N ALA A 139 6.09 -8.09 5.71
CA ALA A 139 5.39 -9.35 5.63
C ALA A 139 3.87 -9.10 5.62
N LEU A 140 3.14 -9.67 4.65
CA LEU A 140 1.70 -9.49 4.51
C LEU A 140 0.96 -10.84 4.32
N PRO A 141 -0.32 -10.94 4.75
CA PRO A 141 -1.16 -12.10 4.47
C PRO A 141 -1.42 -12.34 2.98
N ALA A 142 -1.52 -11.27 2.18
CA ALA A 142 -1.81 -11.35 0.76
C ALA A 142 -0.99 -10.33 -0.06
N PRO A 143 0.31 -10.59 -0.29
CA PRO A 143 1.21 -9.67 -1.00
C PRO A 143 0.69 -9.18 -2.34
N GLY A 144 0.06 -10.07 -3.13
CA GLY A 144 -0.47 -9.72 -4.46
C GLY A 144 -1.62 -8.70 -4.43
N ALA A 145 -2.26 -8.49 -3.28
CA ALA A 145 -3.31 -7.49 -3.09
C ALA A 145 -2.76 -6.14 -2.61
N PHE A 146 -1.46 -6.05 -2.27
CA PHE A 146 -0.85 -4.84 -1.76
C PHE A 146 -0.96 -3.62 -2.71
N PRO A 147 -0.80 -3.71 -4.04
CA PRO A 147 -0.88 -2.54 -4.92
C PRO A 147 -2.21 -1.78 -4.84
N ALA A 148 -3.32 -2.51 -4.68
CA ALA A 148 -4.65 -1.92 -4.53
C ALA A 148 -4.76 -1.18 -3.20
N LEU A 149 -4.27 -1.79 -2.11
CA LEU A 149 -4.24 -1.17 -0.80
C LEU A 149 -3.32 0.06 -0.77
N GLN A 150 -2.11 -0.05 -1.34
CA GLN A 150 -1.19 1.08 -1.45
C GLN A 150 -1.85 2.25 -2.19
N SER A 151 -2.46 2.00 -3.35
CA SER A 151 -3.16 3.06 -4.11
C SER A 151 -4.25 3.74 -3.28
N TYR A 152 -5.01 2.97 -2.49
CA TYR A 152 -6.00 3.52 -1.57
C TYR A 152 -5.37 4.33 -0.44
N LEU A 153 -4.29 3.86 0.20
CA LEU A 153 -3.61 4.62 1.27
C LEU A 153 -3.14 6.01 0.83
N TYR A 154 -2.68 6.13 -0.42
CA TYR A 154 -2.28 7.43 -0.99
C TYR A 154 -3.48 8.33 -1.33
N THR A 155 -4.53 7.75 -1.91
CA THR A 155 -5.60 8.57 -2.52
C THR A 155 -6.82 8.75 -1.62
N GLN A 156 -7.01 7.85 -0.65
CA GLN A 156 -8.22 7.71 0.16
C GLN A 156 -9.51 7.60 -0.70
N ARG A 157 -9.37 7.14 -1.96
CA ARG A 157 -10.45 7.05 -2.94
C ARG A 157 -11.08 5.67 -2.89
N ALA A 158 -12.06 5.49 -2.01
CA ALA A 158 -12.81 4.24 -1.88
C ALA A 158 -13.46 3.82 -3.19
N ASP A 159 -13.93 4.76 -4.01
CA ASP A 159 -14.54 4.50 -5.31
C ASP A 159 -13.57 3.84 -6.31
N HIS A 160 -12.29 4.25 -6.33
CA HIS A 160 -11.26 3.59 -7.15
C HIS A 160 -10.95 2.19 -6.62
N LEU A 161 -10.92 2.02 -5.29
CA LEU A 161 -10.71 0.71 -4.68
C LEU A 161 -11.87 -0.24 -5.00
N PHE A 162 -13.12 0.23 -4.89
CA PHE A 162 -14.31 -0.52 -5.28
C PHE A 162 -14.29 -0.89 -6.76
N ALA A 163 -13.90 0.03 -7.65
CA ALA A 163 -13.75 -0.27 -9.07
C ALA A 163 -12.73 -1.39 -9.33
N ALA A 164 -11.64 -1.46 -8.56
CA ALA A 164 -10.66 -2.54 -8.66
C ALA A 164 -11.21 -3.92 -8.23
N PHE A 165 -12.19 -3.93 -7.32
CA PHE A 165 -12.85 -5.13 -6.81
C PHE A 165 -13.91 -5.70 -7.75
N LEU A 166 -14.38 -4.93 -8.72
CA LEU A 166 -15.42 -5.38 -9.63
C LEU A 166 -14.80 -5.81 -10.97
N PRO A 167 -15.39 -6.80 -11.67
CA PRO A 167 -15.14 -6.98 -13.10
C PRO A 167 -15.45 -5.69 -13.85
N SER A 168 -14.81 -5.46 -15.00
CA SER A 168 -15.03 -4.26 -15.80
C SER A 168 -16.52 -4.07 -16.09
N LEU A 169 -17.12 -3.04 -15.48
CA LEU A 169 -18.52 -2.72 -15.68
C LEU A 169 -18.69 -1.86 -16.93
N PRO A 170 -19.79 -2.02 -17.69
CA PRO A 170 -20.15 -1.05 -18.71
C PRO A 170 -20.37 0.33 -18.08
N ALA A 171 -19.88 1.39 -18.73
CA ALA A 171 -19.77 2.75 -18.20
C ALA A 171 -21.10 3.41 -17.75
N SER A 172 -22.26 2.78 -18.00
CA SER A 172 -23.60 3.27 -17.70
C SER A 172 -24.25 2.64 -16.45
N ALA A 173 -23.54 1.78 -15.72
CA ALA A 173 -24.12 1.00 -14.63
C ALA A 173 -24.19 1.78 -13.29
N SER A 174 -25.09 2.75 -13.17
CA SER A 174 -25.64 3.12 -11.86
C SER A 174 -26.68 2.07 -11.45
N MET A 175 -26.21 0.85 -11.16
CA MET A 175 -27.06 -0.26 -10.77
C MET A 175 -27.09 -0.41 -9.24
N GLU A 176 -28.29 -0.52 -8.68
CA GLU A 176 -28.51 -1.00 -7.31
C GLU A 176 -27.74 -2.32 -7.07
N VAL A 177 -27.17 -2.49 -5.86
CA VAL A 177 -26.30 -3.64 -5.52
C VAL A 177 -26.91 -5.00 -5.90
N PRO A 178 -28.21 -5.30 -5.64
CA PRO A 178 -28.80 -6.58 -6.04
C PRO A 178 -28.83 -6.80 -7.56
N LYS A 179 -29.08 -5.73 -8.34
CA LYS A 179 -29.10 -5.79 -9.81
C LYS A 179 -27.70 -5.98 -10.37
N LEU A 180 -26.72 -5.29 -9.78
CA LEU A 180 -25.31 -5.46 -10.12
C LEU A 180 -24.85 -6.89 -9.85
N ALA A 181 -25.20 -7.46 -8.68
CA ALA A 181 -24.84 -8.83 -8.34
C ALA A 181 -25.46 -9.86 -9.31
N ALA A 182 -26.75 -9.68 -9.66
CA ALA A 182 -27.42 -10.53 -10.64
C ALA A 182 -26.77 -10.41 -12.03
N HIS A 183 -26.43 -9.19 -12.46
CA HIS A 183 -25.74 -8.95 -13.72
C HIS A 183 -24.39 -9.68 -13.76
N LEU A 184 -23.54 -9.45 -12.75
CA LEU A 184 -22.22 -10.08 -12.65
C LEU A 184 -22.32 -11.61 -12.60
N ALA A 185 -23.31 -12.17 -11.90
CA ALA A 185 -23.54 -13.61 -11.87
C ALA A 185 -23.90 -14.20 -13.24
N SER A 186 -24.51 -13.39 -14.13
CA SER A 186 -24.91 -13.81 -15.48
C SER A 186 -23.85 -13.54 -16.56
N THR A 187 -23.02 -12.50 -16.40
CA THR A 187 -22.11 -12.03 -17.46
C THR A 187 -20.63 -12.27 -17.18
N ALA A 188 -20.21 -12.30 -15.91
CA ALA A 188 -18.80 -12.42 -15.57
C ALA A 188 -18.37 -13.90 -15.48
N PRO A 189 -17.19 -14.26 -16.02
CA PRO A 189 -16.64 -15.60 -15.84
C PRO A 189 -16.44 -15.92 -14.35
N ARG A 190 -16.79 -17.15 -13.95
CA ARG A 190 -16.61 -17.61 -12.55
C ARG A 190 -15.19 -17.43 -12.03
N ALA A 191 -14.19 -17.68 -12.87
CA ALA A 191 -12.78 -17.52 -12.51
C ALA A 191 -12.44 -16.05 -12.19
N GLU A 192 -13.00 -15.10 -12.94
CA GLU A 192 -12.83 -13.67 -12.67
C GLU A 192 -13.50 -13.28 -11.35
N LEU A 193 -14.74 -13.71 -11.11
CA LEU A 193 -15.43 -13.46 -9.83
C LEU A 193 -14.65 -14.03 -8.63
N GLN A 194 -14.06 -15.21 -8.78
CA GLN A 194 -13.20 -15.80 -7.77
C GLN A 194 -11.92 -14.98 -7.54
N GLN A 195 -11.29 -14.48 -8.60
CA GLN A 195 -10.11 -13.63 -8.51
C GLN A 195 -10.44 -12.29 -7.82
N ARG A 196 -11.56 -11.67 -8.17
CA ARG A 196 -12.05 -10.43 -7.52
C ARG A 196 -12.35 -10.63 -6.05
N ALA A 197 -13.04 -11.71 -5.69
CA ALA A 197 -13.31 -12.03 -4.29
C ALA A 197 -12.02 -12.35 -3.51
N ALA A 198 -11.03 -12.99 -4.13
CA ALA A 198 -9.72 -13.19 -3.54
C ALA A 198 -8.96 -11.86 -3.32
N LEU A 199 -9.07 -10.91 -4.26
CA LEU A 199 -8.51 -9.58 -4.13
C LEU A 199 -9.14 -8.80 -2.97
N VAL A 200 -10.47 -8.78 -2.86
CA VAL A 200 -11.19 -8.15 -1.73
C VAL A 200 -10.71 -8.72 -0.40
N HIS A 201 -10.69 -10.05 -0.29
CA HIS A 201 -10.20 -10.73 0.90
C HIS A 201 -8.75 -10.36 1.20
N GLY A 202 -7.88 -10.33 0.17
CA GLY A 202 -6.46 -10.01 0.33
C GLY A 202 -6.22 -8.57 0.77
N VAL A 203 -6.92 -7.59 0.17
CA VAL A 203 -6.83 -6.18 0.57
C VAL A 203 -7.28 -6.03 2.01
N TRP A 204 -8.41 -6.64 2.37
CA TRP A 204 -8.92 -6.57 3.73
C TRP A 204 -7.99 -7.23 4.75
N ALA A 205 -7.43 -8.40 4.43
CA ALA A 205 -6.47 -9.10 5.30
C ALA A 205 -5.21 -8.27 5.52
N ASN A 206 -4.68 -7.63 4.45
CA ASN A 206 -3.55 -6.71 4.56
C ASN A 206 -3.91 -5.47 5.38
N ALA A 207 -5.09 -4.87 5.17
CA ALA A 207 -5.56 -3.72 5.93
C ALA A 207 -5.64 -4.03 7.43
N CYS A 208 -6.17 -5.20 7.79
CA CYS A 208 -6.17 -5.70 9.16
C CYS A 208 -4.76 -5.87 9.72
N ALA A 209 -3.86 -6.50 8.95
CA ALA A 209 -2.48 -6.73 9.38
C ALA A 209 -1.72 -5.43 9.65
N LEU A 210 -1.93 -4.42 8.80
CA LEU A 210 -1.30 -3.11 8.91
C LEU A 210 -1.99 -2.19 9.94
N GLY A 211 -3.19 -2.54 10.40
CA GLY A 211 -3.98 -1.67 11.27
C GLY A 211 -4.40 -0.39 10.55
N VAL A 212 -4.86 -0.52 9.29
CA VAL A 212 -5.29 0.62 8.47
C VAL A 212 -6.49 1.30 9.13
N GLN A 213 -6.39 2.61 9.27
CA GLN A 213 -7.47 3.47 9.74
C GLN A 213 -8.11 4.18 8.56
N ASP A 214 -9.42 3.98 8.41
CA ASP A 214 -10.33 4.74 7.57
C ASP A 214 -11.13 5.65 8.50
N ASP A 215 -11.38 6.90 8.09
CA ASP A 215 -12.08 7.91 8.89
C ASP A 215 -13.61 7.80 8.76
#